data_AF-E4UCV6-F1
#
_entry.id   AF-E4UCV6-F1
#
_cell.length_a   1.000
_cell.length_b   1.000
_cell.length_c   1.000
_cell.angle_alpha   90.00
_cell.angle_beta   90.00
_cell.angle_gamma   90.00
#
_symmetry.space_group_name_H-M   'P 1'
#
loop_
_entity.id
_entity.type
_entity.pdbx_description
1 polymer ?
#
loop_
_entity_poly.entity_id
_entity_poly.type
_entity_poly.pdbx_seq_one_letter_code
_entity_poly.pdbx_strand_id
1 'polypeptide(L)'
;MNRNAELFIIDNTGTSRITLIKPVLFFAILLSIFLFILENTLEPKYRTEIKRLGAQAYLNLTLSSLEENLFFNLNNNFYIKVSKRNPNNTMQGIFAIDSSDPIIHRIYYAKSGFVDLEKKIIILQKGEVHRKSSVSKDISIMKFDSYALDMQSLLAKQDITLKAHDQNLSFLLNPDPNNPSYRENFIGKYRSELHKRLTQWLFPIVFGLISILSIEKTSSLRHYRKVHPSLIALLLSFCVFSGFSYIIQGIEQSPSYIPILYLFFFVLSSILVLLIKKKYVKI
;
A
#
# COMPACT_ATOMS: atom_id res chain seq x y z
N MET A 1 25.86 -27.33 0.36
CA MET A 1 27.07 -27.33 -0.48
C MET A 1 28.29 -27.16 0.40
N ASN A 2 29.28 -28.03 0.26
CA ASN A 2 30.51 -27.98 1.05
C ASN A 2 31.42 -26.88 0.46
N ARG A 3 31.08 -25.63 0.78
CA ARG A 3 31.43 -24.39 0.08
C ARG A 3 32.93 -24.18 -0.16
N ASN A 4 33.79 -24.82 0.62
CA ASN A 4 35.24 -24.65 0.51
C ASN A 4 35.90 -25.62 -0.47
N ALA A 5 35.34 -26.83 -0.65
CA ALA A 5 35.92 -27.85 -1.52
C ALA A 5 35.56 -27.61 -3.01
N GLU A 6 34.28 -27.32 -3.29
CA GLU A 6 33.79 -27.13 -4.66
C GLU A 6 34.33 -25.84 -5.31
N LEU A 7 34.40 -24.74 -4.56
CA LEU A 7 34.98 -23.47 -5.04
C LEU A 7 36.50 -23.57 -5.28
N PHE A 8 37.21 -24.37 -4.47
CA PHE A 8 38.65 -24.59 -4.64
C PHE A 8 38.95 -25.42 -5.89
N ILE A 9 38.13 -26.44 -6.19
CA ILE A 9 38.29 -27.25 -7.40
C ILE A 9 38.06 -26.38 -8.64
N ILE A 10 37.03 -25.53 -8.65
CA ILE A 10 36.74 -24.62 -9.78
C ILE A 10 37.84 -23.57 -10.00
N ASP A 11 38.46 -23.06 -8.93
CA ASP A 11 39.54 -22.06 -9.03
C ASP A 11 40.85 -22.68 -9.59
N ASN A 12 41.07 -23.99 -9.44
CA ASN A 12 42.26 -24.69 -9.93
C ASN A 12 42.12 -25.28 -11.36
N THR A 13 40.91 -25.32 -11.93
CA THR A 13 40.68 -25.88 -13.29
C THR A 13 40.80 -24.84 -14.41
N GLY A 14 41.22 -23.60 -14.14
CA GLY A 14 41.37 -22.55 -15.15
C GLY A 14 40.04 -22.04 -15.74
N THR A 15 38.91 -22.40 -15.13
CA THR A 15 37.58 -22.04 -15.63
C THR A 15 37.37 -20.53 -15.54
N SER A 16 36.90 -19.91 -16.63
CA SER A 16 36.61 -18.47 -16.64
C SER A 16 35.57 -18.11 -15.56
N ARG A 17 35.92 -17.19 -14.65
CA ARG A 17 35.08 -16.74 -13.53
C ARG A 17 33.76 -16.11 -13.98
N ILE A 18 33.63 -15.74 -15.25
CA ILE A 18 32.38 -15.33 -15.90
C ILE A 18 31.29 -16.41 -15.78
N THR A 19 31.67 -17.67 -15.69
CA THR A 19 30.76 -18.81 -15.48
C THR A 19 30.01 -18.72 -14.15
N LEU A 20 30.61 -18.12 -13.11
CA LEU A 20 29.96 -17.89 -11.82
C LEU A 20 29.08 -16.63 -11.81
N ILE A 21 29.39 -15.64 -12.66
CA ILE A 21 28.67 -14.36 -12.73
C ILE A 21 27.34 -14.48 -13.48
N LYS A 22 27.36 -15.19 -14.62
CA LYS A 22 26.18 -15.38 -15.49
C LYS A 22 24.93 -15.90 -14.77
N PRO A 23 24.96 -16.98 -13.97
CA PRO A 23 23.76 -17.47 -13.31
C PRO A 23 23.21 -16.47 -12.29
N VAL A 24 24.07 -15.78 -11.53
CA VAL A 24 23.64 -14.78 -10.55
C VAL A 24 22.92 -13.61 -11.24
N LEU A 25 23.48 -13.10 -12.34
CA LEU A 25 22.84 -12.04 -13.13
C LEU A 25 21.53 -12.49 -13.77
N PHE A 26 21.48 -13.71 -14.30
CA PHE A 26 20.25 -14.27 -14.87
C PHE A 26 19.12 -14.32 -13.84
N PHE A 27 19.40 -14.87 -12.64
CA PHE A 27 18.41 -14.89 -11.56
C PHE A 27 18.05 -13.48 -11.08
N ALA A 28 19.00 -12.55 -11.01
CA ALA A 28 18.74 -11.18 -10.62
C ALA A 28 17.80 -10.46 -11.60
N ILE A 29 18.00 -10.63 -12.91
CA ILE A 29 17.13 -10.07 -13.95
C ILE A 29 15.74 -10.72 -13.90
N LEU A 30 15.68 -12.05 -13.75
CA LEU A 30 14.40 -12.76 -13.64
C LEU A 30 13.61 -12.31 -12.41
N LEU A 31 14.26 -12.16 -11.26
CA LEU A 31 13.65 -11.66 -10.04
C LEU A 31 13.20 -10.19 -10.18
N SER A 32 13.99 -9.38 -10.88
CA SER A 32 13.67 -7.97 -11.19
C SER A 32 12.39 -7.84 -12.02
N ILE A 33 12.24 -8.65 -13.07
CA ILE A 33 11.02 -8.71 -13.88
C ILE A 33 9.83 -9.19 -13.05
N PHE A 34 10.02 -10.22 -12.23
CA PHE A 34 8.98 -10.77 -11.36
C PHE A 34 8.49 -9.75 -10.33
N LEU A 35 9.40 -9.02 -9.68
CA LEU A 35 9.04 -7.94 -8.75
C LEU A 35 8.31 -6.81 -9.46
N PHE A 36 8.74 -6.42 -10.66
CA PHE A 36 8.03 -5.40 -11.44
C PHE A 36 6.58 -5.79 -11.71
N ILE A 37 6.31 -7.05 -12.06
CA ILE A 37 4.94 -7.53 -12.28
C ILE A 37 4.14 -7.51 -10.97
N LEU A 38 4.73 -8.00 -9.87
CA LEU A 38 4.09 -8.03 -8.56
C LEU A 38 3.68 -6.64 -8.06
N GLU A 39 4.62 -5.70 -8.05
CA GLU A 39 4.42 -4.34 -7.53
C GLU A 39 3.39 -3.56 -8.35
N ASN A 40 3.35 -3.76 -9.68
CA ASN A 40 2.47 -2.99 -10.55
C ASN A 40 1.06 -3.57 -10.71
N THR A 41 0.88 -4.88 -10.50
CA THR A 41 -0.42 -5.54 -10.79
C THR A 41 -1.07 -6.20 -9.59
N LEU A 42 -0.32 -6.90 -8.76
CA LEU A 42 -0.85 -7.74 -7.68
C LEU A 42 -0.95 -6.93 -6.38
N GLU A 43 0.12 -6.22 -6.04
CA GLU A 43 0.21 -5.44 -4.81
C GLU A 43 -0.93 -4.42 -4.61
N PRO A 44 -1.29 -3.55 -5.58
CA PRO A 44 -2.37 -2.59 -5.38
C PRO A 44 -3.73 -3.28 -5.17
N LYS A 45 -3.98 -4.40 -5.86
CA LYS A 45 -5.21 -5.19 -5.70
C LYS A 45 -5.32 -5.77 -4.29
N TYR A 46 -4.27 -6.38 -3.77
CA TYR A 46 -4.30 -6.95 -2.42
C TYR A 46 -4.38 -5.87 -1.34
N ARG A 47 -3.69 -4.75 -1.50
CA ARG A 47 -3.71 -3.66 -0.51
C ARG A 47 -5.11 -3.03 -0.39
N THR A 48 -5.78 -2.80 -1.53
CA THR A 48 -7.13 -2.26 -1.54
C THR A 48 -8.13 -3.24 -0.90
N GLU A 49 -8.02 -4.54 -1.20
CA GLU A 49 -8.85 -5.56 -0.56
C GLU A 49 -8.58 -5.71 0.94
N ILE A 50 -7.32 -5.70 1.39
CA ILE A 50 -6.99 -5.73 2.83
C ILE A 50 -7.60 -4.53 3.56
N LYS A 51 -7.57 -3.33 2.95
CA LYS A 51 -8.20 -2.14 3.53
C LYS A 51 -9.72 -2.25 3.57
N ARG A 52 -10.34 -2.81 2.52
CA ARG A 52 -11.78 -3.11 2.50
C ARG A 52 -12.16 -4.10 3.61
N LEU A 53 -11.41 -5.20 3.74
CA LEU A 53 -11.62 -6.20 4.79
C LEU A 53 -11.39 -5.61 6.19
N GLY A 54 -10.37 -4.77 6.36
CA GLY A 54 -10.11 -4.07 7.62
C GLY A 54 -11.24 -3.11 8.00
N ALA A 55 -11.75 -2.33 7.04
CA ALA A 55 -12.92 -1.47 7.26
C ALA A 55 -14.16 -2.29 7.64
N GLN A 56 -14.39 -3.42 6.98
CA GLN A 56 -15.48 -4.34 7.32
C GLN A 56 -15.30 -4.98 8.70
N ALA A 57 -14.09 -5.38 9.07
CA ALA A 57 -13.79 -5.97 10.37
C ALA A 57 -13.95 -4.96 11.51
N TYR A 58 -13.48 -3.72 11.32
CA TYR A 58 -13.70 -2.64 12.27
C TYR A 58 -15.20 -2.43 12.50
N LEU A 59 -15.99 -2.38 11.43
CA LEU A 59 -17.44 -2.28 11.53
C LEU A 59 -18.06 -3.47 12.26
N ASN A 60 -17.62 -4.71 12.01
CA ASN A 60 -18.16 -5.88 12.69
C ASN A 60 -17.82 -5.91 14.19
N LEU A 61 -16.61 -5.51 14.58
CA LEU A 61 -16.20 -5.39 15.98
C LEU A 61 -16.91 -4.24 16.69
N THR A 62 -17.07 -3.10 16.02
CA THR A 62 -17.82 -1.95 16.53
C THR A 62 -19.32 -2.25 16.61
N LEU A 63 -19.88 -2.99 15.65
CA LEU A 63 -21.26 -3.50 15.68
C LEU A 63 -21.49 -4.53 16.79
N SER A 64 -20.45 -5.28 17.17
CA SER A 64 -20.45 -6.18 18.32
C SER A 64 -20.32 -5.43 19.65
N SER A 65 -19.83 -4.20 19.65
CA SER A 65 -19.55 -3.36 20.83
C SER A 65 -20.46 -2.12 20.91
N LEU A 66 -21.65 -2.14 20.29
CA LEU A 66 -22.69 -1.13 20.59
C LEU A 66 -23.11 -1.30 22.05
N GLU A 67 -22.47 -0.56 22.94
CA GLU A 67 -23.07 -0.21 24.22
C GLU A 67 -24.32 0.65 23.95
N GLU A 68 -25.38 0.34 24.70
CA GLU A 68 -26.66 1.03 24.65
C GLU A 68 -26.46 2.55 24.81
N ASN A 69 -27.22 3.36 24.05
CA ASN A 69 -27.28 4.82 24.16
C ASN A 69 -26.13 5.68 23.61
N LEU A 70 -25.18 5.14 22.86
CA LEU A 70 -24.14 5.94 22.17
C LEU A 70 -24.48 6.28 20.71
N PHE A 71 -23.93 7.38 20.22
CA PHE A 71 -23.99 7.77 18.81
C PHE A 71 -22.81 7.15 18.06
N PHE A 72 -23.11 6.37 17.03
CA PHE A 72 -22.13 5.71 16.17
C PHE A 72 -22.08 6.42 14.81
N ASN A 73 -20.88 6.70 14.34
CA ASN A 73 -20.67 7.22 12.99
C ASN A 73 -20.38 6.03 12.05
N LEU A 74 -21.24 5.80 11.04
CA LEU A 74 -21.05 4.74 10.03
C LEU A 74 -20.34 5.25 8.77
N ASN A 75 -20.42 6.56 8.52
CA ASN A 75 -19.75 7.29 7.45
C ASN A 75 -19.61 8.76 7.88
N ASN A 76 -18.68 9.52 7.30
CA ASN A 76 -18.37 10.91 7.65
C ASN A 76 -19.61 11.78 7.93
N ASN A 77 -20.75 11.50 7.26
CA ASN A 77 -22.00 12.23 7.46
C ASN A 77 -23.23 11.36 7.82
N PHE A 78 -23.06 10.11 8.26
CA PHE A 78 -24.16 9.24 8.73
C PHE A 78 -23.94 8.78 10.17
N TYR A 79 -24.85 9.18 11.07
CA TYR A 79 -24.82 8.82 12.48
C TYR A 79 -26.02 7.94 12.83
N ILE A 80 -25.82 6.93 13.67
CA ILE A 80 -26.88 6.07 14.19
C ILE A 80 -26.74 5.90 15.69
N LYS A 81 -27.84 5.98 16.41
CA LYS A 81 -27.96 5.67 17.83
C LYS A 81 -29.04 4.62 17.99
N VAL A 82 -28.76 3.62 18.81
CA VAL A 82 -29.71 2.57 19.16
C VAL A 82 -29.87 2.56 20.67
N SER A 83 -31.10 2.71 21.15
CA SER A 83 -31.39 2.73 22.59
C SER A 83 -31.24 1.37 23.24
N LYS A 84 -31.72 0.30 22.59
CA LYS A 84 -31.59 -1.07 23.10
C LYS A 84 -31.46 -2.08 21.97
N ARG A 85 -30.56 -3.04 22.12
CA ARG A 85 -30.41 -4.17 21.19
C ARG A 85 -30.78 -5.47 21.90
N ASN A 86 -31.62 -6.26 21.25
CA ASN A 86 -31.97 -7.59 21.73
C ASN A 86 -31.08 -8.66 21.06
N PRO A 87 -30.89 -9.83 21.70
CA PRO A 87 -30.04 -10.92 21.16
C PRO A 87 -30.50 -11.48 19.81
N ASN A 88 -31.76 -11.26 19.43
CA ASN A 88 -32.38 -11.74 18.19
C ASN A 88 -32.16 -10.79 17.00
N ASN A 89 -31.08 -9.99 17.00
CA ASN A 89 -30.80 -8.96 15.98
C ASN A 89 -31.91 -7.89 15.80
N THR A 90 -32.82 -7.76 16.77
CA THR A 90 -33.77 -6.65 16.81
C THR A 90 -33.22 -5.49 17.64
N MET A 91 -33.59 -4.28 17.24
CA MET A 91 -33.17 -3.01 17.82
C MET A 91 -34.41 -2.20 18.16
N GLN A 92 -34.37 -1.47 19.28
CA GLN A 92 -35.44 -0.60 19.75
C GLN A 92 -34.91 0.82 19.94
N GLY A 93 -35.73 1.80 19.59
CA GLY A 93 -35.36 3.22 19.67
C GLY A 93 -34.17 3.55 18.78
N ILE A 94 -34.40 3.52 17.46
CA ILE A 94 -33.37 3.83 16.47
C ILE A 94 -33.49 5.30 16.09
N PHE A 95 -32.37 6.00 16.16
CA PHE A 95 -32.24 7.37 15.73
C PHE A 95 -31.06 7.46 14.76
N ALA A 96 -31.29 7.87 13.52
CA ALA A 96 -30.23 8.05 12.54
C ALA A 96 -30.28 9.42 11.88
N ILE A 97 -29.11 9.99 11.60
CA ILE A 97 -28.95 11.27 10.94
C ILE A 97 -28.12 11.03 9.68
N ASP A 98 -28.68 11.36 8.53
CA ASP A 98 -28.00 11.36 7.24
C ASP A 98 -27.83 12.81 6.77
N SER A 99 -26.58 13.26 6.77
CA SER A 99 -26.14 14.55 6.24
C SER A 99 -25.24 14.37 5.01
N SER A 100 -25.37 13.26 4.29
CA SER A 100 -24.54 12.93 3.13
C SER A 100 -24.81 13.82 1.91
N ASP A 101 -25.87 14.62 1.93
CA ASP A 101 -26.22 15.62 0.93
C ASP A 101 -26.18 17.00 1.60
N PRO A 102 -25.38 17.96 1.07
CA PRO A 102 -25.27 19.29 1.67
C PRO A 102 -26.56 20.12 1.56
N ILE A 103 -27.47 19.74 0.67
CA ILE A 103 -28.73 20.46 0.43
C ILE A 103 -29.86 19.86 1.27
N ILE A 104 -29.81 18.56 1.56
CA ILE A 104 -30.90 17.82 2.21
C ILE A 104 -30.37 17.04 3.41
N HIS A 105 -30.80 17.44 4.61
CA HIS A 105 -30.58 16.67 5.83
C HIS A 105 -31.77 15.75 6.10
N ARG A 106 -31.52 14.47 6.36
CA ARG A 106 -32.55 13.50 6.71
C ARG A 106 -32.31 12.98 8.12
N ILE A 107 -33.37 12.94 8.92
CA ILE A 107 -33.34 12.39 10.27
C ILE A 107 -34.38 11.28 10.32
N TYR A 108 -33.94 10.08 10.69
CA TYR A 108 -34.77 8.89 10.81
C TYR A 108 -35.01 8.59 12.28
N TYR A 109 -36.28 8.45 12.65
CA TYR A 109 -36.70 7.91 13.94
C TYR A 109 -37.47 6.62 13.69
N ALA A 110 -37.16 5.55 14.42
CA ALA A 110 -37.93 4.31 14.34
C ALA A 110 -38.08 3.66 15.71
N LYS A 111 -39.27 3.13 15.99
CA LYS A 111 -39.56 2.47 17.26
C LYS A 111 -38.85 1.12 17.38
N SER A 112 -38.80 0.37 16.28
CA SER A 112 -38.12 -0.92 16.19
C SER A 112 -37.43 -1.07 14.85
N GLY A 113 -36.46 -1.97 14.78
CA GLY A 113 -35.84 -2.39 13.53
C GLY A 113 -35.07 -3.68 13.68
N PHE A 114 -34.59 -4.24 12.59
CA PHE A 114 -33.73 -5.42 12.61
C PHE A 114 -32.63 -5.31 11.56
N VAL A 115 -31.50 -5.96 11.86
CA VAL A 115 -30.34 -6.03 10.98
C VAL A 115 -30.36 -7.37 10.26
N ASP A 116 -30.45 -7.34 8.93
CA ASP A 116 -30.20 -8.52 8.10
C ASP A 116 -28.73 -8.48 7.65
N LEU A 117 -27.90 -9.33 8.26
CA LEU A 117 -26.46 -9.41 7.97
C LEU A 117 -26.16 -10.08 6.62
N GLU A 118 -27.02 -10.99 6.15
CA GLU A 118 -26.81 -11.68 4.87
C GLU A 118 -27.08 -10.73 3.70
N LYS A 119 -28.17 -9.96 3.78
CA LYS A 119 -28.54 -8.99 2.74
C LYS A 119 -27.88 -7.62 2.94
N LYS A 120 -27.26 -7.38 4.10
CA LYS A 120 -26.67 -6.10 4.52
C LYS A 120 -27.68 -4.94 4.46
N ILE A 121 -28.92 -5.20 4.92
CA ILE A 121 -29.99 -4.20 4.97
C ILE A 121 -30.41 -3.97 6.44
N ILE A 122 -30.64 -2.70 6.80
CA ILE A 122 -31.29 -2.32 8.06
C ILE A 122 -32.75 -2.04 7.75
N ILE A 123 -33.66 -2.79 8.36
CA ILE A 123 -35.11 -2.56 8.20
C ILE A 123 -35.61 -1.84 9.45
N LEU A 124 -36.06 -0.62 9.26
CA LEU A 124 -36.72 0.22 10.26
C LEU A 124 -38.23 -0.01 10.21
N GLN A 125 -38.89 0.02 11.37
CA GLN A 125 -40.33 -0.18 11.48
C GLN A 125 -40.96 0.87 12.39
N LYS A 126 -42.19 1.28 12.02
CA LYS A 126 -43.02 2.26 12.76
C LYS A 126 -42.20 3.50 13.11
N GLY A 127 -41.85 4.25 12.08
CA GLY A 127 -40.95 5.37 12.17
C GLY A 127 -41.39 6.58 11.36
N GLU A 128 -40.53 7.60 11.37
CA GLU A 128 -40.71 8.80 10.59
C GLU A 128 -39.37 9.33 10.08
N VAL A 129 -39.40 9.92 8.89
CA VAL A 129 -38.26 10.60 8.27
C VAL A 129 -38.56 12.08 8.24
N HIS A 130 -37.70 12.87 8.86
CA HIS A 130 -37.73 14.32 8.79
C HIS A 130 -36.71 14.74 7.75
N ARG A 131 -37.19 15.34 6.67
CA ARG A 131 -36.35 15.88 5.60
C ARG A 131 -36.31 17.40 5.74
N LYS A 132 -35.14 17.95 6.01
CA LYS A 132 -34.90 19.39 6.07
C LYS A 132 -34.13 19.84 4.83
N SER A 133 -34.70 20.80 4.10
CA SER A 133 -34.05 21.47 2.96
C SER A 133 -33.22 22.64 3.48
N SER A 134 -31.93 22.68 3.17
CA SER A 134 -31.05 23.80 3.55
C SER A 134 -31.34 25.07 2.74
N VAL A 135 -31.90 24.92 1.54
CA VAL A 135 -32.19 26.03 0.61
C VAL A 135 -33.51 26.71 0.94
N SER A 136 -34.59 25.94 1.11
CA SER A 136 -35.93 26.48 1.37
C SER A 136 -36.27 26.57 2.87
N LYS A 137 -35.45 25.97 3.75
CA LYS A 137 -35.69 25.81 5.19
C LYS A 137 -36.95 25.01 5.54
N ASP A 138 -37.60 24.40 4.57
CA ASP A 138 -38.77 23.56 4.79
C ASP A 138 -38.41 22.25 5.49
N ILE A 139 -39.32 21.78 6.35
CA ILE A 139 -39.25 20.50 7.04
C ILE A 139 -40.43 19.65 6.56
N SER A 140 -40.14 18.55 5.89
CA SER A 140 -41.13 17.56 5.48
C SER A 140 -41.02 16.33 6.38
N ILE A 141 -42.11 15.93 7.01
CA ILE A 141 -42.16 14.75 7.87
C ILE A 141 -42.98 13.66 7.18
N MET A 142 -42.37 12.50 6.97
CA MET A 142 -43.02 11.33 6.38
C MET A 142 -43.02 10.18 7.37
N LYS A 143 -44.21 9.68 7.73
CA LYS A 143 -44.35 8.48 8.57
C LYS A 143 -44.32 7.24 7.69
N PHE A 144 -43.68 6.18 8.19
CA PHE A 144 -43.57 4.90 7.48
C PHE A 144 -43.80 3.73 8.43
N ASP A 145 -44.43 2.69 7.91
CA ASP A 145 -44.58 1.42 8.63
C ASP A 145 -43.32 0.57 8.53
N SER A 146 -42.67 0.56 7.36
CA SER A 146 -41.38 -0.08 7.13
C SER A 146 -40.51 0.75 6.19
N TYR A 147 -39.22 0.84 6.49
CA TYR A 147 -38.24 1.52 5.66
C TYR A 147 -36.94 0.71 5.63
N ALA A 148 -36.47 0.38 4.44
CA ALA A 148 -35.25 -0.39 4.24
C ALA A 148 -34.08 0.53 3.88
N LEU A 149 -33.01 0.48 4.66
CA LEU A 149 -31.74 1.15 4.42
C LEU A 149 -30.71 0.11 3.98
N ASP A 150 -30.16 0.28 2.77
CA ASP A 150 -29.05 -0.55 2.29
C ASP A 150 -27.74 -0.09 2.95
N MET A 151 -27.11 -0.96 3.75
CA MET A 151 -25.84 -0.65 4.40
C MET A 151 -24.71 -0.51 3.38
N GLN A 152 -24.77 -1.19 2.24
CA GLN A 152 -23.72 -1.08 1.22
C GLN A 152 -23.67 0.32 0.63
N SER A 153 -24.82 0.94 0.34
CA SER A 153 -24.88 2.33 -0.13
C SER A 153 -24.33 3.33 0.90
N LEU A 154 -24.54 3.08 2.19
CA LEU A 154 -24.04 3.93 3.27
C LEU A 154 -22.51 3.80 3.43
N LEU A 155 -21.98 2.60 3.17
CA LEU A 155 -20.56 2.26 3.29
C LEU A 155 -19.75 2.57 2.02
N ALA A 156 -20.34 2.38 0.84
CA ALA A 156 -19.70 2.68 -0.45
C ALA A 156 -19.40 4.17 -0.63
N LYS A 157 -20.10 5.03 0.12
CA LYS A 157 -19.88 6.47 0.17
C LYS A 157 -18.82 6.89 1.20
N GLN A 158 -18.17 5.95 1.90
CA GLN A 158 -16.84 6.23 2.45
C GLN A 158 -15.93 6.37 1.23
N ASP A 159 -15.58 7.60 0.88
CA ASP A 159 -14.41 7.86 0.07
C ASP A 159 -13.21 7.30 0.86
N ILE A 160 -12.92 6.01 0.65
CA ILE A 160 -11.66 5.42 1.09
C ILE A 160 -10.62 6.22 0.33
N THR A 161 -10.04 7.20 1.01
CA THR A 161 -8.99 8.04 0.45
C THR A 161 -7.79 7.13 0.20
N LEU A 162 -7.74 6.60 -1.01
CA LEU A 162 -6.66 5.74 -1.46
C LEU A 162 -5.40 6.60 -1.48
N LYS A 163 -4.39 6.19 -0.70
CA LYS A 163 -3.10 6.87 -0.68
C LYS A 163 -2.37 6.55 -1.97
N ALA A 164 -1.33 7.32 -2.30
CA ALA A 164 -0.51 7.10 -3.49
C ALA A 164 -0.09 5.63 -3.66
N HIS A 165 0.32 4.96 -2.58
CA HIS A 165 0.76 3.57 -2.60
C HIS A 165 -0.37 2.54 -2.83
N ASP A 166 -1.64 2.91 -2.70
CA ASP A 166 -2.79 2.03 -2.97
C ASP A 166 -3.28 2.12 -4.41
N GLN A 167 -2.82 3.12 -5.16
CA GLN A 167 -3.27 3.36 -6.51
C GLN A 167 -2.62 2.41 -7.52
N ASN A 168 -3.34 2.18 -8.63
CA ASN A 168 -2.82 1.45 -9.78
C ASN A 168 -1.79 2.28 -10.55
N LEU A 169 -0.88 1.61 -11.26
CA LEU A 169 0.13 2.29 -12.10
C LEU A 169 -0.51 3.21 -13.14
N SER A 170 -1.63 2.81 -13.76
CA SER A 170 -2.35 3.63 -14.74
C SER A 170 -2.81 4.97 -14.17
N PHE A 171 -3.29 4.96 -12.91
CA PHE A 171 -3.67 6.17 -12.20
C PHE A 171 -2.46 7.03 -11.82
N LEU A 172 -1.33 6.40 -11.47
CA LEU A 172 -0.08 7.13 -11.16
C LEU A 172 0.54 7.80 -12.40
N LEU A 173 0.38 7.20 -13.59
CA LEU A 173 0.89 7.75 -14.85
C LEU A 173 0.08 8.95 -15.34
N ASN A 174 -1.25 8.88 -15.21
CA ASN A 174 -2.15 9.96 -15.60
C ASN A 174 -3.26 10.14 -14.55
N PRO A 175 -2.97 10.88 -13.46
CA PRO A 175 -3.94 11.10 -12.40
C PRO A 175 -5.06 12.02 -12.90
N ASP A 176 -6.31 11.67 -12.60
CA ASP A 176 -7.45 12.55 -12.87
C ASP A 176 -7.37 13.79 -11.95
N PRO A 177 -7.23 15.01 -12.51
CA PRO A 177 -7.11 16.24 -11.71
C PRO A 177 -8.37 16.56 -10.89
N ASN A 178 -9.52 15.97 -11.23
CA ASN A 178 -10.77 16.19 -10.49
C ASN A 178 -10.92 15.27 -9.28
N ASN A 179 -10.00 14.32 -9.06
CA ASN A 179 -10.11 13.39 -7.95
C ASN A 179 -9.78 14.08 -6.61
N PRO A 180 -10.66 14.04 -5.59
CA PRO A 180 -10.44 14.71 -4.30
C PRO A 180 -9.21 14.20 -3.53
N SER A 181 -8.73 13.00 -3.85
CA SER A 181 -7.51 12.40 -3.31
C SER A 181 -6.23 12.96 -3.94
N TYR A 182 -6.33 13.59 -5.12
CA TYR A 182 -5.25 14.22 -5.88
C TYR A 182 -5.36 15.75 -5.78
N ARG A 183 -5.41 16.28 -4.56
CA ARG A 183 -5.30 17.74 -4.31
C ARG A 183 -3.85 18.18 -4.25
N GLU A 184 -3.62 19.47 -4.51
CA GLU A 184 -2.29 20.10 -4.67
C GLU A 184 -1.25 19.70 -3.59
N ASN A 185 -1.68 19.52 -2.34
CA ASN A 185 -0.81 19.13 -1.22
C ASN A 185 -0.27 17.69 -1.29
N PHE A 186 -0.79 16.82 -2.16
CA PHE A 186 -0.39 15.41 -2.25
C PHE A 186 0.31 15.03 -3.56
N ILE A 187 0.41 15.94 -4.53
CA ILE A 187 1.02 15.69 -5.86
C ILE A 187 2.43 15.11 -5.73
N GLY A 188 3.23 15.62 -4.79
CA GLY A 188 4.57 15.11 -4.51
C GLY A 188 4.60 13.63 -4.12
N LYS A 189 3.62 13.15 -3.36
CA LYS A 189 3.53 11.74 -2.92
C LYS A 189 3.20 10.81 -4.07
N TYR A 190 2.28 11.20 -4.95
CA TYR A 190 1.94 10.40 -6.13
C TYR A 190 3.13 10.31 -7.10
N ARG A 191 3.82 11.43 -7.31
CA ARG A 191 5.02 11.47 -8.14
C ARG A 191 6.17 10.63 -7.55
N SER A 192 6.40 10.74 -6.25
CA SER A 192 7.40 9.95 -5.54
C SER A 192 7.11 8.45 -5.66
N GLU A 193 5.86 8.04 -5.44
CA GLU A 193 5.44 6.65 -5.55
C GLU A 193 5.60 6.10 -6.99
N LEU A 194 5.27 6.91 -8.01
CA LEU A 194 5.49 6.53 -9.42
C LEU A 194 6.97 6.22 -9.68
N HIS A 195 7.87 7.16 -9.35
CA HIS A 195 9.30 6.97 -9.61
C HIS A 195 9.92 5.88 -8.73
N LYS A 196 9.43 5.70 -7.50
CA LYS A 196 9.79 4.58 -6.64
C LYS A 196 9.48 3.25 -7.33
N ARG A 197 8.26 3.04 -7.83
CA ARG A 197 7.89 1.80 -8.55
C ARG A 197 8.67 1.61 -9.85
N LEU A 198 9.00 2.69 -10.55
CA LEU A 198 9.81 2.65 -11.78
C LEU A 198 11.30 2.37 -11.54
N THR A 199 11.77 2.31 -10.30
CA THR A 199 13.20 2.12 -9.99
C THR A 199 13.45 1.00 -8.98
N GLN A 200 12.50 0.70 -8.10
CA GLN A 200 12.61 -0.33 -7.06
C GLN A 200 12.87 -1.73 -7.63
N TRP A 201 12.30 -2.05 -8.79
CA TRP A 201 12.54 -3.31 -9.49
C TRP A 201 14.01 -3.52 -9.90
N LEU A 202 14.86 -2.49 -9.93
CA LEU A 202 16.29 -2.61 -10.22
C LEU A 202 17.10 -3.16 -9.03
N PHE A 203 16.55 -3.20 -7.82
CA PHE A 203 17.28 -3.63 -6.62
C PHE A 203 17.87 -5.04 -6.71
N PRO A 204 17.15 -6.08 -7.19
CA PRO A 204 17.74 -7.39 -7.40
C PRO A 204 19.01 -7.37 -8.25
N ILE A 205 19.05 -6.54 -9.29
CA ILE A 205 20.22 -6.41 -10.18
C ILE A 205 21.37 -5.77 -9.42
N VAL A 206 21.11 -4.64 -8.73
CA VAL A 206 22.14 -3.93 -7.96
C VAL A 206 22.70 -4.79 -6.82
N PHE A 207 21.84 -5.47 -6.05
CA PHE A 207 22.27 -6.36 -4.98
C PHE A 207 22.94 -7.62 -5.51
N GLY A 208 22.52 -8.12 -6.67
CA GLY A 208 23.22 -9.18 -7.41
C GLY A 208 24.65 -8.77 -7.76
N LEU A 209 24.84 -7.57 -8.30
CA LEU A 209 26.17 -7.01 -8.61
C LEU A 209 27.03 -6.83 -7.34
N ILE A 210 26.45 -6.32 -6.26
CA ILE A 210 27.14 -6.20 -4.95
C ILE A 210 27.55 -7.59 -4.44
N SER A 211 26.67 -8.57 -4.53
CA SER A 211 26.96 -9.97 -4.15
C SER A 211 28.14 -10.54 -4.94
N ILE A 212 28.13 -10.37 -6.27
CA ILE A 212 29.23 -10.77 -7.16
C ILE A 212 30.54 -10.09 -6.79
N LEU A 213 30.49 -8.81 -6.41
CA LEU A 213 31.66 -8.06 -5.99
C LEU A 213 32.21 -8.57 -4.65
N SER A 214 31.36 -9.04 -3.75
CA SER A 214 31.76 -9.56 -2.43
C SER A 214 32.31 -10.97 -2.44
N ILE A 215 32.19 -11.72 -3.55
CA ILE A 215 32.87 -13.01 -3.72
C ILE A 215 34.39 -12.76 -3.70
N GLU A 216 35.07 -13.15 -2.63
CA GLU A 216 36.53 -13.00 -2.51
C GLU A 216 37.27 -14.05 -3.36
N LYS A 217 38.40 -13.61 -3.95
CA LYS A 217 39.38 -14.52 -4.53
C LYS A 217 40.00 -15.31 -3.37
N THR A 218 40.02 -16.63 -3.45
CA THR A 218 40.71 -17.48 -2.46
C THR A 218 42.22 -17.34 -2.62
N SER A 219 42.77 -16.17 -2.35
CA SER A 219 44.21 -16.03 -2.08
C SER A 219 44.42 -16.21 -0.59
N SER A 220 45.44 -17.00 -0.24
CA SER A 220 45.96 -17.40 1.08
C SER A 220 46.12 -16.30 2.16
N LEU A 221 45.69 -15.06 1.91
CA LEU A 221 45.75 -13.91 2.82
C LEU A 221 44.48 -13.73 3.67
N ARG A 222 43.77 -14.83 3.97
CA ARG A 222 42.62 -14.84 4.91
C ARG A 222 42.98 -14.28 6.30
N HIS A 223 44.28 -14.20 6.62
CA HIS A 223 44.79 -13.75 7.91
C HIS A 223 44.83 -12.22 8.14
N TYR A 224 44.68 -11.36 7.12
CA TYR A 224 44.89 -9.90 7.30
C TYR A 224 43.63 -9.02 7.18
N ARG A 225 42.47 -9.58 6.79
CA ARG A 225 41.21 -8.83 6.76
C ARG A 225 40.39 -9.10 8.02
N LYS A 226 40.32 -8.11 8.92
CA LYS A 226 39.53 -8.16 10.17
C LYS A 226 38.01 -8.21 9.97
N VAL A 227 37.51 -7.98 8.76
CA VAL A 227 36.06 -7.88 8.47
C VAL A 227 35.67 -8.88 7.38
N HIS A 228 34.61 -9.66 7.65
CA HIS A 228 34.11 -10.65 6.73
C HIS A 228 33.47 -9.98 5.48
N PRO A 229 33.72 -10.44 4.25
CA PRO A 229 33.24 -9.79 3.01
C PRO A 229 31.73 -9.64 2.91
N SER A 230 30.98 -10.55 3.55
CA SER A 230 29.52 -10.46 3.60
C SER A 230 29.03 -9.25 4.40
N LEU A 231 29.76 -8.82 5.43
CA LEU A 231 29.42 -7.61 6.20
C LEU A 231 29.59 -6.36 5.34
N ILE A 232 30.65 -6.30 4.53
CA ILE A 232 30.88 -5.20 3.59
C ILE A 232 29.76 -5.17 2.54
N ALA A 233 29.37 -6.33 2.02
CA ALA A 233 28.25 -6.45 1.09
C ALA A 233 26.94 -5.92 1.71
N LEU A 234 26.65 -6.34 2.94
CA LEU A 234 25.46 -5.95 3.68
C LEU A 234 25.42 -4.44 3.93
N LEU A 235 26.52 -3.86 4.41
CA LEU A 235 26.63 -2.43 4.65
C LEU A 235 26.47 -1.63 3.35
N LEU A 236 27.09 -2.07 2.26
CA LEU A 236 26.95 -1.41 0.96
C LEU A 236 25.49 -1.47 0.47
N SER A 237 24.84 -2.62 0.56
CA SER A 237 23.41 -2.76 0.21
C SER A 237 22.51 -1.88 1.09
N PHE A 238 22.80 -1.79 2.40
CA PHE A 238 22.08 -0.93 3.32
C PHE A 238 22.26 0.56 2.98
N CYS A 239 23.48 0.99 2.65
CA CYS A 239 23.75 2.35 2.21
C CYS A 239 23.00 2.69 0.91
N VAL A 240 22.96 1.76 -0.05
CA VAL A 240 22.22 1.93 -1.29
C VAL A 240 20.72 2.07 -1.02
N PHE A 241 20.14 1.20 -0.18
CA PHE A 241 18.73 1.25 0.20
C PHE A 241 18.37 2.54 0.96
N SER A 242 19.24 2.98 1.86
CA SER A 242 19.06 4.22 2.63
C SER A 242 19.13 5.45 1.74
N GLY A 243 20.11 5.51 0.83
CA GLY A 243 20.26 6.60 -0.14
C GLY A 243 19.06 6.71 -1.08
N PHE A 244 18.57 5.57 -1.59
CA PHE A 244 17.33 5.51 -2.35
C PHE A 244 16.14 6.07 -1.56
N SER A 245 15.95 5.59 -0.33
CA SER A 245 14.82 6.01 0.52
C SER A 245 14.86 7.50 0.84
N TYR A 246 16.05 8.09 0.96
CA TYR A 246 16.23 9.52 1.13
C TYR A 246 15.84 10.31 -0.13
N ILE A 247 16.27 9.86 -1.31
CA ILE A 247 15.93 10.51 -2.59
C ILE A 247 14.42 10.46 -2.84
N ILE A 248 13.77 9.32 -2.60
CA ILE A 248 12.32 9.15 -2.74
C ILE A 248 11.54 10.13 -1.84
N GLN A 249 11.96 10.30 -0.58
CA GLN A 249 11.37 11.30 0.32
C GLN A 249 11.62 12.73 -0.18
N GLY A 250 12.79 13.01 -0.76
CA GLY A 250 13.11 14.28 -1.40
C GLY A 250 12.18 14.61 -2.58
N ILE A 251 11.75 13.60 -3.36
CA ILE A 251 10.81 13.78 -4.48
C ILE A 251 9.43 14.24 -3.99
N GLU A 252 9.01 13.85 -2.78
CA GLU A 252 7.75 14.34 -2.20
C GLU A 252 7.77 15.84 -1.98
N GLN A 253 8.92 16.40 -1.61
CA GLN A 253 9.10 17.82 -1.33
C GLN A 253 9.41 18.63 -2.59
N SER A 254 10.22 18.09 -3.50
CA SER A 254 10.70 18.83 -4.67
C SER A 254 10.88 17.93 -5.91
N PRO A 255 10.36 18.33 -7.09
CA PRO A 255 10.54 17.57 -8.33
C PRO A 255 12.00 17.39 -8.76
N SER A 256 12.90 18.28 -8.31
CA SER A 256 14.31 18.29 -8.69
C SER A 256 15.09 17.03 -8.28
N TYR A 257 14.54 16.19 -7.40
CA TYR A 257 15.15 14.91 -7.01
C TYR A 257 14.92 13.78 -8.03
N ILE A 258 14.03 13.96 -9.01
CA ILE A 258 13.74 12.93 -10.02
C ILE A 258 14.99 12.60 -10.87
N PRO A 259 15.70 13.58 -11.47
CA PRO A 259 16.93 13.28 -12.21
C PRO A 259 18.00 12.64 -11.31
N ILE A 260 18.08 13.05 -10.04
CA ILE A 260 19.04 12.53 -9.05
C ILE A 260 18.80 11.03 -8.81
N LEU A 261 17.53 10.59 -8.75
CA LEU A 261 17.18 9.17 -8.58
C LEU A 261 17.72 8.30 -9.72
N TYR A 262 17.47 8.71 -10.97
CA TYR A 262 17.92 7.96 -12.14
C TYR A 262 19.44 7.99 -12.28
N LEU A 263 20.06 9.15 -12.01
CA LEU A 263 21.51 9.29 -12.02
C LEU A 263 22.16 8.41 -10.94
N PHE A 264 21.56 8.33 -9.75
CA PHE A 264 22.02 7.46 -8.66
C PHE A 264 22.10 6.00 -9.11
N PHE A 265 21.03 5.44 -9.69
CA PHE A 265 21.04 4.05 -10.18
C PHE A 265 22.00 3.84 -11.35
N PHE A 266 22.10 4.80 -12.26
CA PHE A 266 22.99 4.72 -13.41
C PHE A 266 24.47 4.71 -12.98
N VAL A 267 24.87 5.67 -12.14
CA VAL A 267 26.23 5.80 -11.62
C VAL A 267 26.60 4.60 -10.77
N LEU A 268 25.70 4.16 -9.87
CA LEU A 268 25.92 3.00 -9.02
C LEU A 268 26.15 1.73 -9.85
N SER A 269 25.26 1.46 -10.80
CA SER A 269 25.38 0.29 -11.69
C SER A 269 26.66 0.33 -12.51
N SER A 270 27.02 1.50 -13.05
CA SER A 270 28.23 1.69 -13.84
C SER A 270 29.51 1.46 -13.01
N ILE A 271 29.58 2.01 -11.79
CA ILE A 271 30.69 1.78 -10.86
C ILE A 271 30.83 0.30 -10.51
N LEU A 272 29.73 -0.37 -10.18
CA LEU A 272 29.74 -1.80 -9.85
C LEU A 272 30.25 -2.65 -11.01
N VAL A 273 29.78 -2.39 -12.23
CA VAL A 273 30.25 -3.09 -13.44
C VAL A 273 31.73 -2.83 -13.70
N LEU A 274 32.22 -1.59 -13.54
CA LEU A 274 33.64 -1.26 -13.69
C LEU A 274 34.52 -1.96 -12.64
N LEU A 275 34.07 -2.03 -11.39
CA LEU A 275 34.78 -2.73 -10.32
C LEU A 275 34.83 -4.24 -10.58
N ILE A 276 33.73 -4.83 -11.04
CA ILE A 276 33.68 -6.24 -11.45
C ILE A 276 34.64 -6.46 -12.63
N LYS A 277 34.61 -5.62 -13.67
CA LYS A 277 35.53 -5.72 -14.81
C LYS A 277 36.98 -5.66 -14.34
N LYS A 278 37.36 -4.68 -13.50
CA LYS A 278 38.72 -4.56 -12.96
C LYS A 278 39.15 -5.78 -12.14
N LYS A 279 38.22 -6.39 -11.40
CA LYS A 279 38.47 -7.55 -10.55
C LYS A 279 38.60 -8.87 -11.32
N TYR A 280 37.86 -9.02 -12.42
CA TYR A 280 37.77 -10.29 -13.16
C TYR A 280 38.44 -10.28 -14.55
N VAL A 281 38.83 -9.12 -15.10
CA VAL A 281 39.55 -8.99 -16.40
C VAL A 281 41.07 -8.91 -16.24
N LYS A 282 41.61 -8.70 -15.03
CA LYS A 282 43.06 -8.92 -14.78
C LYS A 282 43.37 -10.41 -14.63
N ILE A 283 43.35 -11.13 -15.75
CA ILE A 283 44.09 -12.37 -16.03
C ILE A 283 44.56 -12.25 -17.48
#